data_AF-A0A352X1U9-F1
#
_entry.id   AF-A0A352X1U9-F1
#
_cell.length_a   1.000
_cell.length_b   1.000
_cell.length_c   1.000
_cell.angle_alpha   90.00
_cell.angle_beta   90.00
_cell.angle_gamma   90.00
#
_symmetry.space_group_name_H-M   'P 1'
#
loop_
_entity.id
_entity.type
_entity.pdbx_description
1 polymer ?
#
loop_
_entity_poly.entity_id
_entity_poly.type
_entity_poly.pdbx_seq_one_letter_code
_entity_poly.pdbx_strand_id
1 'polypeptide(L)'
;MGGFFGITSTEDCMMDVFFGVDYHSHLGTRRGGLAAYDPEIGLQRKIHNIENAPFRTKFQHIFDEMQGTSAIGCISDSDPQPMLIRSHLGTYAICNVGIINNAEELIDKHLRHSYGHFDAMTGGRVNSTELLAALIDTQSSFAEGIKFAQSIIDGTQNILILLEDGSLIAARDKVGRLPVCIGRSEYGYAVSFESYAYQKLGYEDDRELGPGEIVLLTPTYLKQLAKPGKKKRICSFLWSYYGYPTSTYEGVNVELMRYRNGSIMAHHDQENLGDINVDYVGGVPDSGTPHAIGYANESKKPFARAFIKYTPTWSRSFMPTNQTDRNKIAKMKQIPVYDLISDKDLLFVDDSIVRGTQLRETVEFLYENG
;
A
#
# COMPACT_ATOMS: atom_id res chain seq x y z
N MET A 1 7.43 -0.34 0.98
CA MET A 1 6.00 -0.30 1.29
C MET A 1 5.31 -1.43 0.52
N GLY A 2 4.02 -1.65 0.72
CA GLY A 2 3.28 -2.71 0.03
C GLY A 2 1.79 -2.60 0.30
N GLY A 3 1.03 -3.47 -0.35
CA GLY A 3 -0.41 -3.63 -0.16
C GLY A 3 -0.78 -5.09 -0.40
N PHE A 4 -1.83 -5.57 0.26
CA PHE A 4 -2.42 -6.87 -0.03
C PHE A 4 -3.86 -6.73 -0.47
N PHE A 5 -4.33 -7.77 -1.14
CA PHE A 5 -5.73 -7.96 -1.51
C PHE A 5 -6.03 -9.46 -1.42
N GLY A 6 -7.21 -9.84 -0.95
CA GLY A 6 -7.62 -11.23 -0.94
C GLY A 6 -9.13 -11.38 -0.92
N ILE A 7 -9.61 -12.51 -1.43
CA ILE A 7 -11.02 -12.86 -1.51
C ILE A 7 -11.23 -14.27 -0.99
N THR A 8 -12.36 -14.47 -0.31
CA THR A 8 -12.99 -15.79 -0.12
C THR A 8 -14.39 -15.72 -0.71
N SER A 9 -14.68 -16.61 -1.66
CA SER A 9 -15.89 -16.58 -2.48
C SER A 9 -16.47 -17.98 -2.67
N THR A 10 -17.75 -18.05 -3.03
CA THR A 10 -18.39 -19.28 -3.52
C THR A 10 -18.08 -19.57 -4.98
N GLU A 11 -17.50 -18.62 -5.71
CA GLU A 11 -17.13 -18.70 -7.13
C GLU A 11 -15.63 -18.47 -7.33
N ASP A 12 -15.10 -18.75 -8.53
CA ASP A 12 -13.71 -18.42 -8.86
C ASP A 12 -13.45 -16.92 -8.66
N CYS A 13 -12.34 -16.60 -7.98
CA CYS A 13 -12.00 -15.22 -7.61
C CYS A 13 -10.65 -14.76 -8.17
N MET A 14 -10.03 -15.56 -9.05
CA MET A 14 -8.66 -15.28 -9.48
C MET A 14 -8.54 -13.97 -10.26
N MET A 15 -9.56 -13.64 -11.09
CA MET A 15 -9.60 -12.38 -11.82
C MET A 15 -9.69 -11.17 -10.89
N ASP A 16 -10.54 -11.25 -9.88
CA ASP A 16 -10.74 -10.18 -8.92
C ASP A 16 -9.50 -9.99 -8.05
N VAL A 17 -8.88 -11.07 -7.57
CA VAL A 17 -7.64 -10.97 -6.79
C VAL A 17 -6.49 -10.42 -7.64
N PHE A 18 -6.37 -10.84 -8.91
CA PHE A 18 -5.37 -10.29 -9.83
C PHE A 18 -5.51 -8.76 -9.99
N PHE A 19 -6.71 -8.26 -10.29
CA PHE A 19 -6.93 -6.82 -10.46
C PHE A 19 -6.88 -6.06 -9.13
N GLY A 20 -7.37 -6.66 -8.05
CA GLY A 20 -7.30 -6.11 -6.70
C GLY A 20 -5.86 -5.88 -6.27
N VAL A 21 -4.96 -6.83 -6.49
CA VAL A 21 -3.52 -6.65 -6.24
C VAL A 21 -2.92 -5.60 -7.17
N ASP A 22 -3.28 -5.62 -8.46
CA ASP A 22 -2.77 -4.65 -9.43
C ASP A 22 -3.14 -3.19 -9.10
N TYR A 23 -4.33 -2.92 -8.58
CA TYR A 23 -4.71 -1.58 -8.08
C TYR A 23 -3.74 -1.08 -6.98
N HIS A 24 -3.14 -1.99 -6.20
CA HIS A 24 -2.13 -1.65 -5.20
C HIS A 24 -0.71 -1.47 -5.77
N SER A 25 -0.50 -1.50 -7.09
CA SER A 25 0.82 -1.25 -7.73
C SER A 25 1.41 0.13 -7.41
N HIS A 26 0.61 1.05 -6.87
CA HIS A 26 1.11 2.34 -6.39
C HIS A 26 1.80 2.26 -5.00
N LEU A 27 1.66 1.14 -4.27
CA LEU A 27 2.23 0.94 -2.94
C LEU A 27 3.56 0.18 -2.95
N GLY A 28 3.94 -0.39 -4.09
CA GLY A 28 5.27 -0.98 -4.27
C GLY A 28 5.56 -1.38 -5.71
N THR A 29 6.84 -1.57 -6.02
CA THR A 29 7.30 -1.78 -7.41
C THR A 29 8.36 -2.86 -7.56
N ARG A 30 8.63 -3.68 -6.53
CA ARG A 30 9.70 -4.68 -6.61
C ARG A 30 9.22 -6.11 -6.78
N ARG A 31 8.24 -6.51 -5.98
CA ARG A 31 7.73 -7.89 -5.93
C ARG A 31 6.20 -7.86 -6.03
N GLY A 32 5.66 -8.81 -6.81
CA GLY A 32 4.25 -9.14 -6.82
C GLY A 32 4.07 -10.63 -6.59
N GLY A 33 2.99 -11.04 -5.95
CA GLY A 33 2.69 -12.44 -5.74
C GLY A 33 1.23 -12.73 -5.45
N LEU A 34 0.84 -13.97 -5.73
CA LEU A 34 -0.50 -14.52 -5.57
C LEU A 34 -0.40 -15.91 -4.95
N ALA A 35 -1.36 -16.25 -4.10
CA ALA A 35 -1.60 -17.59 -3.60
C ALA A 35 -3.10 -17.87 -3.64
N ALA A 36 -3.48 -19.06 -4.08
CA ALA A 36 -4.87 -19.45 -4.25
C ALA A 36 -5.12 -20.80 -3.60
N TYR A 37 -6.37 -21.06 -3.27
CA TYR A 37 -6.85 -22.33 -2.78
C TYR A 37 -7.96 -22.84 -3.69
N ASP A 38 -7.81 -24.09 -4.10
CA ASP A 38 -8.81 -24.85 -4.84
C ASP A 38 -9.01 -26.21 -4.12
N PRO A 39 -10.23 -26.73 -3.95
CA PRO A 39 -10.46 -27.99 -3.23
C PRO A 39 -9.80 -29.22 -3.86
N GLU A 40 -9.58 -29.23 -5.18
CA GLU A 40 -8.99 -30.36 -5.90
C GLU A 40 -7.46 -30.26 -5.98
N ILE A 41 -6.93 -29.05 -6.17
CA ILE A 41 -5.49 -28.79 -6.32
C ILE A 41 -4.80 -28.51 -4.98
N GLY A 42 -5.51 -27.88 -4.04
CA GLY A 42 -4.99 -27.35 -2.79
C GLY A 42 -4.38 -25.95 -2.94
N LEU A 43 -3.44 -25.61 -2.04
CA LEU A 43 -2.76 -24.33 -2.04
C LEU A 43 -1.75 -24.20 -3.18
N GLN A 44 -1.87 -23.11 -3.92
CA GLN A 44 -1.05 -22.75 -5.08
C GLN A 44 -0.36 -21.41 -4.84
N ARG A 45 0.79 -21.15 -5.48
CA ARG A 45 1.51 -19.87 -5.33
C ARG A 45 2.35 -19.51 -6.55
N LYS A 46 2.32 -18.22 -6.92
CA LYS A 46 3.23 -17.59 -7.89
C LYS A 46 3.78 -16.26 -7.36
N ILE A 47 5.08 -16.01 -7.54
CA ILE A 47 5.74 -14.74 -7.19
C ILE A 47 6.65 -14.33 -8.34
N HIS A 48 6.60 -13.04 -8.70
CA HIS A 48 7.46 -12.46 -9.72
C HIS A 48 8.17 -11.19 -9.21
N ASN A 49 9.36 -10.95 -9.77
CA ASN A 49 9.98 -9.63 -9.73
C ASN A 49 9.24 -8.71 -10.74
N ILE A 50 8.85 -7.51 -10.29
CA ILE A 50 8.12 -6.50 -11.07
C ILE A 50 8.92 -5.17 -11.20
N GLU A 51 10.22 -5.19 -10.90
CA GLU A 51 11.12 -4.04 -11.04
C GLU A 51 11.37 -3.65 -12.50
N ASN A 52 11.11 -4.55 -13.45
CA ASN A 52 11.37 -4.30 -14.87
C ASN A 52 10.15 -4.40 -15.77
N ALA A 53 8.98 -4.77 -15.23
CA ALA A 53 7.72 -4.69 -15.95
C ALA A 53 6.54 -4.55 -14.95
N PRO A 54 5.42 -3.95 -15.37
CA PRO A 54 4.22 -3.88 -14.54
C PRO A 54 3.74 -5.26 -14.08
N PHE A 55 3.02 -5.29 -12.95
CA PHE A 55 2.43 -6.50 -12.37
C PHE A 55 1.62 -7.29 -13.42
N ARG A 56 0.68 -6.64 -14.12
CA ARG A 56 -0.15 -7.30 -15.15
C ARG A 56 0.66 -8.08 -16.18
N THR A 57 1.74 -7.49 -16.69
CA THR A 57 2.58 -8.12 -17.71
C THR A 57 3.29 -9.35 -17.16
N LYS A 58 3.75 -9.32 -15.90
CA LYS A 58 4.41 -10.46 -15.26
C LYS A 58 3.46 -11.60 -14.93
N PHE A 59 2.18 -11.32 -14.72
CA PHE A 59 1.15 -12.28 -14.33
C PHE A 59 0.14 -12.56 -15.47
N GLN A 60 0.49 -12.28 -16.73
CA GLN A 60 -0.45 -12.37 -17.86
C GLN A 60 -1.03 -13.77 -18.12
N HIS A 61 -0.33 -14.83 -17.69
CA HIS A 61 -0.74 -16.23 -17.84
C HIS A 61 -1.34 -16.82 -16.57
N ILE A 62 -1.59 -16.00 -15.55
CA ILE A 62 -1.98 -16.52 -14.23
C ILE A 62 -3.28 -17.30 -14.26
N PHE A 63 -4.22 -16.93 -15.14
CA PHE A 63 -5.52 -17.59 -15.27
C PHE A 63 -5.44 -18.99 -15.91
N ASP A 64 -4.35 -19.27 -16.62
CA ASP A 64 -4.06 -20.61 -17.16
C ASP A 64 -3.29 -21.46 -16.13
N GLU A 65 -2.67 -20.82 -15.13
CA GLU A 65 -1.75 -21.45 -14.18
C GLU A 65 -2.34 -21.70 -12.80
N MET A 66 -3.36 -20.91 -12.41
CA MET A 66 -3.97 -20.93 -11.08
C MET A 66 -5.48 -20.71 -11.19
N GLN A 67 -6.23 -21.49 -10.41
CA GLN A 67 -7.67 -21.32 -10.18
C GLN A 67 -7.94 -21.39 -8.67
N GLY A 68 -9.05 -20.81 -8.21
CA GLY A 68 -9.44 -20.95 -6.81
C GLY A 68 -10.60 -20.05 -6.41
N THR A 69 -11.42 -20.58 -5.50
CA THR A 69 -12.55 -19.84 -4.90
C THR A 69 -12.10 -18.92 -3.77
N SER A 70 -10.84 -19.05 -3.33
CA SER A 70 -10.21 -18.14 -2.40
C SER A 70 -8.76 -17.87 -2.79
N ALA A 71 -8.35 -16.62 -2.72
CA ALA A 71 -6.98 -16.23 -3.04
C ALA A 71 -6.55 -14.99 -2.27
N ILE A 72 -5.24 -14.85 -2.08
CA ILE A 72 -4.58 -13.67 -1.53
C ILE A 72 -3.44 -13.27 -2.44
N GLY A 73 -3.09 -11.99 -2.42
CA GLY A 73 -1.90 -11.52 -3.08
C GLY A 73 -1.43 -10.19 -2.56
N CYS A 74 -0.26 -9.79 -3.02
CA CYS A 74 0.38 -8.59 -2.54
C CYS A 74 1.35 -7.97 -3.55
N ILE A 75 1.51 -6.66 -3.41
CA ILE A 75 2.61 -5.87 -3.97
C ILE A 75 3.55 -5.52 -2.81
N SER A 76 4.86 -5.67 -3.01
CA SER A 76 5.88 -5.46 -1.98
C SER A 76 7.13 -4.80 -2.55
N ASP A 77 7.67 -3.81 -1.83
CA ASP A 77 9.00 -3.22 -2.11
C ASP A 77 10.16 -3.97 -1.45
N SER A 78 9.86 -4.92 -0.56
CA SER A 78 10.86 -5.66 0.20
C SER A 78 10.90 -7.11 -0.26
N ASP A 79 10.34 -7.98 0.55
CA ASP A 79 10.52 -9.41 0.43
C ASP A 79 9.45 -10.04 -0.47
N PRO A 80 9.78 -11.15 -1.17
CA PRO A 80 8.82 -11.91 -1.95
C PRO A 80 7.78 -12.57 -1.03
N GLN A 81 6.51 -12.39 -1.37
CA GLN A 81 5.34 -12.97 -0.70
C GLN A 81 4.19 -13.12 -1.72
N PRO A 82 3.14 -13.93 -1.48
CA PRO A 82 2.85 -14.72 -0.26
C PRO A 82 3.87 -15.83 0.04
N MET A 83 3.97 -16.32 1.27
CA MET A 83 4.72 -17.54 1.59
C MET A 83 3.76 -18.69 1.91
N LEU A 84 4.06 -19.90 1.41
CA LEU A 84 3.38 -21.11 1.84
C LEU A 84 4.14 -21.71 3.03
N ILE A 85 3.45 -21.89 4.15
CA ILE A 85 4.01 -22.37 5.41
C ILE A 85 3.28 -23.66 5.77
N ARG A 86 4.04 -24.62 6.30
CA ARG A 86 3.49 -25.85 6.87
C ARG A 86 3.97 -25.95 8.32
N SER A 87 3.04 -25.85 9.25
CA SER A 87 3.32 -25.91 10.69
C SER A 87 2.33 -26.81 11.42
N HIS A 88 2.40 -26.84 12.75
CA HIS A 88 1.39 -27.53 13.58
C HIS A 88 0.02 -26.84 13.52
N LEU A 89 -0.08 -25.61 13.01
CA LEU A 89 -1.34 -24.91 12.74
C LEU A 89 -1.99 -25.33 11.41
N GLY A 90 -1.32 -26.19 10.62
CA GLY A 90 -1.74 -26.62 9.29
C GLY A 90 -0.87 -26.05 8.16
N THR A 91 -1.34 -26.20 6.92
CA THR A 91 -0.72 -25.55 5.77
C THR A 91 -1.48 -24.28 5.43
N TYR A 92 -0.76 -23.16 5.24
CA TYR A 92 -1.39 -21.88 4.95
C TYR A 92 -0.51 -20.98 4.07
N ALA A 93 -1.13 -20.03 3.36
CA ALA A 93 -0.43 -18.95 2.70
C ALA A 93 -0.50 -17.68 3.55
N ILE A 94 0.57 -16.88 3.61
CA ILE A 94 0.63 -15.65 4.40
C ILE A 94 1.24 -14.49 3.61
N CYS A 95 0.61 -13.32 3.75
CA CYS A 95 1.10 -12.00 3.34
C CYS A 95 1.14 -11.07 4.55
N ASN A 96 2.05 -10.10 4.51
CA ASN A 96 2.06 -8.99 5.46
C ASN A 96 2.35 -7.65 4.80
N VAL A 97 1.90 -6.58 5.45
CA VAL A 97 2.30 -5.21 5.15
C VAL A 97 2.73 -4.54 6.45
N GLY A 98 3.98 -4.08 6.48
CA GLY A 98 4.53 -3.38 7.62
C GLY A 98 6.05 -3.49 7.72
N ILE A 99 6.58 -3.21 8.91
CA ILE A 99 8.00 -3.28 9.23
C ILE A 99 8.20 -3.88 10.62
N ILE A 100 9.28 -4.67 10.78
CA ILE A 100 9.73 -5.24 12.05
C ILE A 100 11.08 -4.59 12.36
N ASN A 101 11.11 -3.59 13.24
CA ASN A 101 12.32 -2.85 13.57
C ASN A 101 13.31 -3.68 14.39
N ASN A 102 12.80 -4.58 15.24
CA ASN A 102 13.59 -5.50 16.06
C ASN A 102 13.75 -6.89 15.40
N ALA A 103 13.79 -6.97 14.07
CA ALA A 103 13.83 -8.24 13.35
C ALA A 103 15.04 -9.10 13.73
N GLU A 104 16.24 -8.52 13.81
CA GLU A 104 17.48 -9.25 14.15
C GLU A 104 17.39 -9.90 15.54
N GLU A 105 16.87 -9.18 16.54
CA GLU A 105 16.67 -9.70 17.90
C GLU A 105 15.70 -10.91 17.89
N LEU A 106 14.60 -10.80 17.16
CA LEU A 106 13.59 -11.85 17.08
C LEU A 106 14.09 -13.08 16.31
N ILE A 107 14.88 -12.88 15.26
CA ILE A 107 15.55 -13.95 14.51
C ILE A 107 16.51 -14.70 15.43
N ASP A 108 17.41 -13.98 16.12
CA ASP A 108 18.37 -14.57 17.05
C ASP A 108 17.69 -15.36 18.17
N LYS A 109 16.57 -14.84 18.68
CA LYS A 109 15.77 -15.53 19.69
C LYS A 109 15.16 -16.82 19.13
N HIS A 110 14.61 -16.78 17.91
CA HIS A 110 14.03 -17.94 17.26
C HIS A 110 15.09 -19.03 17.00
N LEU A 111 16.26 -18.65 16.50
CA LEU A 111 17.37 -19.57 16.20
C LEU A 111 17.99 -20.24 17.45
N ARG A 112 17.79 -19.69 18.65
CA ARG A 112 18.24 -20.32 19.91
C ARG A 112 17.34 -21.45 20.39
N HIS A 113 16.13 -21.59 19.85
CA HIS A 113 15.30 -22.77 20.11
C HIS A 113 15.91 -23.98 19.39
N SER A 114 15.77 -25.18 19.98
CA SER A 114 16.55 -26.38 19.60
C SER A 114 16.44 -26.86 18.14
N TYR A 115 15.59 -26.25 17.31
CA TYR A 115 15.39 -26.58 15.90
C TYR A 115 15.01 -25.36 15.04
N GLY A 116 15.28 -24.13 15.51
CA GLY A 116 14.94 -22.91 14.78
C GLY A 116 15.79 -22.76 13.52
N HIS A 117 15.15 -22.48 12.38
CA HIS A 117 15.83 -22.17 11.12
C HIS A 117 14.99 -21.21 10.29
N PHE A 118 15.64 -20.55 9.32
CA PHE A 118 15.01 -19.71 8.31
C PHE A 118 15.63 -20.01 6.96
N ASP A 119 14.87 -19.84 5.88
CA ASP A 119 15.43 -19.78 4.54
C ASP A 119 16.25 -18.50 4.38
N ALA A 120 17.44 -18.65 3.80
CA ALA A 120 18.40 -17.55 3.67
C ALA A 120 18.25 -16.91 2.29
N MET A 121 17.85 -15.64 2.26
CA MET A 121 17.93 -14.83 1.05
C MET A 121 19.38 -14.41 0.76
N THR A 122 19.62 -13.80 -0.40
CA THR A 122 20.93 -13.23 -0.75
C THR A 122 21.49 -12.36 0.37
N GLY A 123 22.71 -12.68 0.79
CA GLY A 123 23.40 -12.01 1.90
C GLY A 123 23.04 -12.54 3.30
N GLY A 124 22.34 -13.68 3.40
CA GLY A 124 21.96 -14.29 4.68
C GLY A 124 20.78 -13.59 5.37
N ARG A 125 20.06 -12.71 4.67
CA ARG A 125 18.88 -12.03 5.21
C ARG A 125 17.71 -13.00 5.33
N VAL A 126 16.91 -12.83 6.37
CA VAL A 126 15.65 -13.57 6.58
C VAL A 126 14.48 -12.75 6.01
N ASN A 127 13.53 -13.44 5.37
CA ASN A 127 12.30 -12.82 4.87
C ASN A 127 11.40 -12.43 6.05
N SER A 128 10.93 -11.18 6.10
CA SER A 128 10.07 -10.71 7.20
C SER A 128 8.77 -11.51 7.34
N THR A 129 8.24 -12.03 6.23
CA THR A 129 7.05 -12.87 6.19
C THR A 129 7.30 -14.23 6.87
N GLU A 130 8.49 -14.78 6.66
CA GLU A 130 8.90 -16.05 7.28
C GLU A 130 9.12 -15.89 8.78
N LEU A 131 9.80 -14.80 9.19
CA LEU A 131 9.92 -14.43 10.60
C LEU A 131 8.54 -14.30 11.25
N LEU A 132 7.60 -13.62 10.60
CA LEU A 132 6.25 -13.47 11.12
C LEU A 132 5.53 -14.80 11.28
N ALA A 133 5.59 -15.68 10.27
CA ALA A 133 5.04 -17.03 10.34
C ALA A 133 5.65 -17.83 11.50
N ALA A 134 6.98 -17.83 11.61
CA ALA A 134 7.71 -18.52 12.68
C ALA A 134 7.32 -18.05 14.09
N LEU A 135 7.00 -16.76 14.27
CA LEU A 135 6.49 -16.22 15.54
C LEU A 135 5.06 -16.66 15.82
N ILE A 136 4.18 -16.62 14.81
CA ILE A 136 2.78 -17.07 14.91
C ILE A 136 2.73 -18.55 15.27
N ASP A 137 3.57 -19.35 14.63
CA ASP A 137 3.68 -20.80 14.80
C ASP A 137 4.29 -21.21 16.15
N THR A 138 4.63 -20.27 17.04
CA THR A 138 4.98 -20.62 18.43
C THR A 138 3.76 -20.84 19.33
N GLN A 139 2.57 -20.45 18.86
CA GLN A 139 1.34 -20.46 19.67
C GLN A 139 0.35 -21.55 19.21
N SER A 140 -0.67 -21.82 20.01
CA SER A 140 -1.63 -22.92 19.79
C SER A 140 -2.70 -22.63 18.74
N SER A 141 -2.88 -21.37 18.33
CA SER A 141 -3.85 -20.98 17.31
C SER A 141 -3.38 -19.72 16.59
N PHE A 142 -3.89 -19.48 15.37
CA PHE A 142 -3.59 -18.25 14.62
C PHE A 142 -3.92 -16.98 15.42
N ALA A 143 -5.06 -16.95 16.12
CA ALA A 143 -5.45 -15.76 16.88
C ALA A 143 -4.46 -15.44 18.01
N GLU A 144 -4.01 -16.45 18.76
CA GLU A 144 -2.99 -16.26 19.81
C GLU A 144 -1.61 -15.99 19.22
N GLY A 145 -1.24 -16.65 18.11
CA GLY A 145 0.01 -16.43 17.38
C GLY A 145 0.16 -15.02 16.84
N ILE A 146 -0.89 -14.50 16.20
CA ILE A 146 -0.93 -13.13 15.69
C ILE A 146 -0.83 -12.13 16.85
N LYS A 147 -1.60 -12.29 17.92
CA LYS A 147 -1.51 -11.41 19.11
C LYS A 147 -0.11 -11.43 19.72
N PHE A 148 0.49 -12.62 19.83
CA PHE A 148 1.83 -12.80 20.37
C PHE A 148 2.86 -12.06 19.50
N ALA A 149 2.88 -12.32 18.19
CA ALA A 149 3.77 -11.65 17.24
C ALA A 149 3.61 -10.12 17.33
N GLN A 150 2.38 -9.61 17.26
CA GLN A 150 2.09 -8.18 17.37
C GLN A 150 2.47 -7.58 18.74
N SER A 151 2.58 -8.40 19.79
CA SER A 151 2.94 -7.94 21.13
C SER A 151 4.45 -7.71 21.31
N ILE A 152 5.28 -8.52 20.64
CA ILE A 152 6.74 -8.51 20.74
C ILE A 152 7.43 -7.76 19.59
N ILE A 153 6.75 -7.58 18.46
CA ILE A 153 7.27 -6.82 17.33
C ILE A 153 7.26 -5.34 17.67
N ASP A 154 8.44 -4.71 17.63
CA ASP A 154 8.54 -3.26 17.51
C ASP A 154 8.35 -2.89 16.04
N GLY A 155 7.25 -2.19 15.75
CA GLY A 155 6.89 -1.81 14.40
C GLY A 155 5.41 -1.99 14.12
N THR A 156 5.09 -2.50 12.93
CA THR A 156 3.73 -2.60 12.41
C THR A 156 3.65 -3.83 11.53
N GLN A 157 2.59 -4.63 11.69
CA GLN A 157 2.34 -5.82 10.87
C GLN A 157 0.83 -5.99 10.69
N ASN A 158 0.33 -5.63 9.51
CA ASN A 158 -0.96 -6.12 9.01
C ASN A 158 -0.73 -7.48 8.36
N ILE A 159 -1.63 -8.42 8.59
CA ILE A 159 -1.44 -9.82 8.23
C ILE A 159 -2.69 -10.31 7.50
N LEU A 160 -2.47 -11.02 6.40
CA LEU A 160 -3.51 -11.72 5.66
C LEU A 160 -3.06 -13.17 5.43
N ILE A 161 -3.87 -14.12 5.88
CA ILE A 161 -3.61 -15.56 5.80
C ILE A 161 -4.73 -16.22 5.01
N LEU A 162 -4.38 -17.15 4.12
CA LEU A 162 -5.29 -18.06 3.43
C LEU A 162 -5.07 -19.47 3.96
N LEU A 163 -6.13 -20.11 4.44
CA LEU A 163 -6.10 -21.46 4.99
C LEU A 163 -6.41 -22.52 3.91
N GLU A 164 -6.05 -23.77 4.20
CA GLU A 164 -6.31 -24.94 3.34
C GLU A 164 -7.78 -25.40 3.27
N ASP A 165 -8.70 -24.63 3.86
CA ASP A 165 -10.15 -24.76 3.69
C ASP A 165 -10.76 -23.59 2.90
N GLY A 166 -9.92 -22.70 2.37
CA GLY A 166 -10.32 -21.52 1.62
C GLY A 166 -10.76 -20.34 2.49
N SER A 167 -10.74 -20.44 3.82
CA SER A 167 -11.04 -19.29 4.67
C SER A 167 -9.86 -18.32 4.78
N LEU A 168 -10.15 -17.05 5.06
CA LEU A 168 -9.14 -16.01 5.25
C LEU A 168 -9.07 -15.58 6.72
N ILE A 169 -7.87 -15.33 7.23
CA ILE A 169 -7.67 -14.58 8.47
C ILE A 169 -7.03 -13.23 8.13
N ALA A 170 -7.70 -12.15 8.53
CA ALA A 170 -7.19 -10.79 8.39
C ALA A 170 -6.95 -10.18 9.77
N ALA A 171 -5.78 -9.58 9.96
CA ALA A 171 -5.42 -8.91 11.19
C ALA A 171 -4.80 -7.54 10.93
N ARG A 172 -5.32 -6.53 11.62
CA ARG A 172 -4.72 -5.19 11.64
C ARG A 172 -3.70 -5.07 12.76
N ASP A 173 -2.64 -4.31 12.55
CA ASP A 173 -1.57 -4.14 13.53
C ASP A 173 -2.09 -3.62 14.88
N LYS A 174 -1.31 -3.87 15.95
CA LYS A 174 -1.65 -3.60 17.35
C LYS A 174 -2.22 -2.21 17.63
N VAL A 175 -1.81 -1.18 16.88
CA VAL A 175 -2.26 0.21 17.08
C VAL A 175 -2.99 0.79 15.87
N GLY A 176 -3.33 -0.03 14.87
CA GLY A 176 -4.01 0.40 13.66
C GLY A 176 -3.24 1.47 12.91
N ARG A 177 -1.92 1.32 12.79
CA ARG A 177 -1.03 2.19 12.02
C ARG A 177 -1.37 2.19 10.53
N LEU A 178 -1.68 1.02 9.98
CA LEU A 178 -2.00 0.79 8.58
C LEU A 178 -3.43 0.23 8.43
N PRO A 179 -4.15 0.53 7.35
CA PRO A 179 -5.54 0.12 7.16
C PRO A 179 -5.67 -1.36 6.79
N VAL A 180 -6.81 -1.94 7.15
CA VAL A 180 -7.31 -3.23 6.64
C VAL A 180 -8.81 -3.08 6.47
N CYS A 181 -9.25 -3.00 5.21
CA CYS A 181 -10.64 -2.79 4.83
C CYS A 181 -11.27 -4.10 4.39
N ILE A 182 -12.54 -4.31 4.76
CA ILE A 182 -13.33 -5.48 4.39
C ILE A 182 -14.46 -5.02 3.47
N GLY A 183 -14.51 -5.59 2.28
CA GLY A 183 -15.62 -5.47 1.34
C GLY A 183 -16.46 -6.76 1.33
N ARG A 184 -17.73 -6.64 0.94
CA ARG A 184 -18.67 -7.76 0.83
C ARG A 184 -19.43 -7.71 -0.48
N SER A 185 -19.67 -8.89 -1.06
CA SER A 185 -20.60 -9.11 -2.16
C SER A 185 -21.59 -10.23 -1.79
N GLU A 186 -22.48 -10.59 -2.72
CA GLU A 186 -23.35 -11.75 -2.56
C GLU A 186 -22.59 -13.09 -2.56
N TYR A 187 -21.39 -13.13 -3.19
CA TYR A 187 -20.57 -14.33 -3.34
C TYR A 187 -19.54 -14.52 -2.22
N GLY A 188 -19.19 -13.45 -1.50
CA GLY A 188 -18.20 -13.56 -0.43
C GLY A 188 -17.64 -12.24 0.09
N TYR A 189 -16.41 -12.31 0.61
CA TYR A 189 -15.72 -11.18 1.22
C TYR A 189 -14.39 -10.89 0.55
N ALA A 190 -14.07 -9.60 0.45
CA ALA A 190 -12.77 -9.09 0.06
C ALA A 190 -12.06 -8.46 1.26
N VAL A 191 -10.76 -8.66 1.37
CA VAL A 191 -9.86 -7.99 2.31
C VAL A 191 -8.88 -7.16 1.50
N SER A 192 -8.75 -5.87 1.79
CA SER A 192 -7.91 -4.96 1.00
C SER A 192 -7.17 -3.98 1.89
N PHE A 193 -6.00 -3.53 1.43
CA PHE A 193 -5.31 -2.39 2.04
C PHE A 193 -6.07 -1.08 1.76
N GLU A 194 -6.67 -0.93 0.57
CA GLU A 194 -7.47 0.25 0.21
C GLU A 194 -8.86 -0.13 -0.30
N SER A 195 -9.88 0.61 0.15
CA SER A 195 -11.28 0.28 -0.16
C SER A 195 -11.63 0.37 -1.64
N TYR A 196 -11.08 1.35 -2.36
CA TYR A 196 -11.41 1.57 -3.77
C TYR A 196 -11.11 0.34 -4.66
N ALA A 197 -10.15 -0.50 -4.26
CA ALA A 197 -9.77 -1.68 -5.02
C ALA A 197 -10.90 -2.71 -5.09
N TYR A 198 -11.52 -3.07 -3.94
CA TYR A 198 -12.66 -4.01 -3.96
C TYR A 198 -13.93 -3.33 -4.48
N GLN A 199 -14.11 -2.02 -4.24
CA GLN A 199 -15.26 -1.27 -4.75
C GLN A 199 -15.29 -1.30 -6.28
N LYS A 200 -14.12 -1.19 -6.91
CA LYS A 200 -14.03 -1.25 -8.36
C LYS A 200 -14.33 -2.63 -8.94
N LEU A 201 -14.23 -3.67 -8.10
CA LEU A 201 -14.54 -5.07 -8.43
C LEU A 201 -15.97 -5.46 -8.01
N GLY A 202 -16.80 -4.51 -7.56
CA GLY A 202 -18.21 -4.75 -7.26
C GLY A 202 -18.51 -5.18 -5.82
N TYR A 203 -17.56 -5.07 -4.90
CA TYR A 203 -17.79 -5.28 -3.47
C TYR A 203 -18.21 -3.96 -2.79
N GLU A 204 -19.14 -4.04 -1.84
CA GLU A 204 -19.56 -2.90 -1.02
C GLU A 204 -18.77 -2.86 0.30
N ASP A 205 -18.68 -1.69 0.94
CA ASP A 205 -18.00 -1.54 2.24
C ASP A 205 -18.74 -2.33 3.34
N ASP A 206 -18.05 -3.27 4.02
CA ASP A 206 -18.56 -3.92 5.24
C ASP A 206 -18.03 -3.20 6.49
N ARG A 207 -16.69 -3.13 6.63
CA ARG A 207 -16.01 -2.45 7.74
C ARG A 207 -14.52 -2.24 7.51
N GLU A 208 -13.94 -1.28 8.22
CA GLU A 208 -12.49 -1.22 8.47
C GLU A 208 -12.17 -1.89 9.81
N LEU A 209 -11.18 -2.76 9.87
CA LEU A 209 -10.79 -3.43 11.11
C LEU A 209 -10.22 -2.42 12.11
N GLY A 210 -10.55 -2.52 13.39
CA GLY A 210 -9.94 -1.71 14.44
C GLY A 210 -8.52 -2.14 14.81
N PRO A 211 -7.82 -1.38 15.68
CA PRO A 211 -6.43 -1.66 16.03
C PRO A 211 -6.29 -3.01 16.75
N GLY A 212 -5.45 -3.92 16.24
CA GLY A 212 -5.26 -5.27 16.78
C GLY A 212 -6.46 -6.21 16.58
N GLU A 213 -7.47 -5.81 15.80
CA GLU A 213 -8.61 -6.68 15.49
C GLU A 213 -8.17 -7.81 14.56
N ILE A 214 -8.71 -9.00 14.82
CA ILE A 214 -8.48 -10.22 14.02
C ILE A 214 -9.83 -10.80 13.66
N VAL A 215 -10.03 -11.10 12.37
CA VAL A 215 -11.25 -11.70 11.85
C VAL A 215 -10.93 -12.92 11.00
N LEU A 216 -11.83 -13.91 11.04
CA LEU A 216 -11.90 -15.04 10.13
C LEU A 216 -13.04 -14.76 9.14
N LEU A 217 -12.78 -14.93 7.85
CA LEU A 217 -13.76 -14.78 6.78
C LEU A 217 -13.92 -16.10 6.04
N THR A 218 -15.16 -16.48 5.81
CA THR A 218 -15.56 -17.51 4.84
C THR A 218 -16.47 -16.85 3.80
N PRO A 219 -16.85 -17.54 2.71
CA PRO A 219 -17.76 -16.94 1.74
C PRO A 219 -19.11 -16.51 2.35
N THR A 220 -19.54 -17.13 3.45
CA THR A 220 -20.87 -16.92 4.02
C THR A 220 -20.89 -16.11 5.31
N TYR A 221 -19.79 -16.04 6.05
CA TYR A 221 -19.74 -15.32 7.32
C TYR A 221 -18.37 -14.71 7.63
N LEU A 222 -18.41 -13.65 8.45
CA LEU A 222 -17.27 -13.06 9.13
C LEU A 222 -17.38 -13.33 10.63
N LYS A 223 -16.33 -13.87 11.24
CA LYS A 223 -16.22 -14.13 12.68
C LYS A 223 -15.05 -13.36 13.29
N GLN A 224 -15.32 -12.54 14.29
CA GLN A 224 -14.26 -11.86 15.05
C GLN A 224 -13.52 -12.86 15.97
N LEU A 225 -12.21 -12.99 15.78
CA LEU A 225 -11.31 -13.82 16.59
C LEU A 225 -10.67 -13.01 17.74
N ALA A 226 -10.48 -11.71 17.54
CA ALA A 226 -9.99 -10.79 18.57
C ALA A 226 -10.66 -9.42 18.42
N LYS A 227 -11.10 -8.84 19.54
CA LYS A 227 -11.71 -7.51 19.58
C LYS A 227 -10.66 -6.41 19.35
N PRO A 228 -11.03 -5.28 18.73
CA PRO A 228 -10.13 -4.15 18.60
C PRO A 228 -9.73 -3.58 19.96
N GLY A 229 -8.48 -3.13 20.04
CA GLY A 229 -7.97 -2.31 21.13
C GLY A 229 -8.55 -0.89 21.12
N LYS A 230 -8.25 -0.12 22.18
CA LYS A 230 -8.72 1.27 22.33
C LYS A 230 -7.76 2.30 21.74
N LYS A 231 -6.47 1.96 21.61
CA LYS A 231 -5.42 2.89 21.21
C LYS A 231 -5.19 2.80 19.70
N LYS A 232 -5.47 3.88 18.99
CA LYS A 232 -5.28 4.00 17.54
C LYS A 232 -4.22 5.04 17.22
N ARG A 233 -3.30 4.73 16.31
CA ARG A 233 -2.22 5.61 15.84
C ARG A 233 -2.03 5.47 14.33
N ILE A 234 -3.08 5.71 13.57
CA ILE A 234 -3.03 5.64 12.10
C ILE A 234 -1.97 6.58 11.52
N CYS A 235 -1.30 6.15 10.46
CA CYS A 235 -0.25 6.90 9.80
C CYS A 235 -0.84 8.08 9.01
N SER A 236 -0.51 9.32 9.41
CA SER A 236 -0.98 10.52 8.70
C SER A 236 -0.48 10.61 7.25
N PHE A 237 0.64 9.95 6.97
CA PHE A 237 1.24 9.87 5.63
C PHE A 237 0.34 9.15 4.61
N LEU A 238 -0.64 8.36 5.06
CA LEU A 238 -1.67 7.79 4.18
C LEU A 238 -2.48 8.90 3.50
N TRP A 239 -2.86 9.95 4.22
CA TRP A 239 -3.59 11.06 3.61
C TRP A 239 -2.67 12.07 2.93
N SER A 240 -1.50 12.37 3.51
CA SER A 240 -0.63 13.41 2.93
C SER A 240 -0.01 12.98 1.60
N TYR A 241 0.37 11.70 1.44
CA TYR A 241 1.14 11.27 0.26
C TYR A 241 0.82 9.86 -0.24
N TYR A 242 0.86 8.85 0.63
CA TYR A 242 0.93 7.46 0.17
C TYR A 242 -0.38 6.90 -0.36
N GLY A 243 -1.49 7.23 0.28
CA GLY A 243 -2.79 6.67 -0.06
C GLY A 243 -3.25 7.13 -1.42
N TYR A 244 -3.98 6.24 -2.11
CA TYR A 244 -4.60 6.60 -3.37
C TYR A 244 -5.71 7.65 -3.16
N PRO A 245 -5.86 8.65 -4.05
CA PRO A 245 -6.78 9.77 -3.84
C PRO A 245 -8.23 9.41 -3.51
N THR A 246 -8.75 8.33 -4.12
CA THR A 246 -10.12 7.88 -3.91
C THR A 246 -10.29 6.99 -2.68
N SER A 247 -9.21 6.61 -2.01
CA SER A 247 -9.25 5.77 -0.81
C SER A 247 -9.75 6.55 0.39
N THR A 248 -10.43 5.84 1.29
CA THR A 248 -10.93 6.37 2.55
C THR A 248 -10.36 5.53 3.68
N TYR A 249 -9.72 6.19 4.63
CA TYR A 249 -9.22 5.55 5.85
C TYR A 249 -9.90 6.23 7.04
N GLU A 250 -10.42 5.46 7.98
CA GLU A 250 -11.03 5.98 9.21
C GLU A 250 -12.15 7.01 8.94
N GLY A 251 -12.90 6.81 7.85
CA GLY A 251 -13.98 7.72 7.42
C GLY A 251 -13.50 9.02 6.77
N VAL A 252 -12.20 9.17 6.51
CA VAL A 252 -11.60 10.36 5.90
C VAL A 252 -11.02 9.99 4.53
N ASN A 253 -11.56 10.60 3.47
CA ASN A 253 -11.05 10.45 2.12
C ASN A 253 -9.72 11.20 1.92
N VAL A 254 -8.81 10.59 1.15
CA VAL A 254 -7.48 11.15 0.85
C VAL A 254 -7.56 12.47 0.09
N GLU A 255 -8.25 12.52 -1.05
CA GLU A 255 -8.34 13.73 -1.86
C GLU A 255 -8.92 14.91 -1.06
N LEU A 256 -10.01 14.68 -0.33
CA LEU A 256 -10.64 15.70 0.50
C LEU A 256 -9.72 16.20 1.63
N MET A 257 -8.95 15.30 2.26
CA MET A 257 -7.97 15.71 3.26
C MET A 257 -6.87 16.58 2.64
N ARG A 258 -6.40 16.25 1.43
CA ARG A 258 -5.38 17.06 0.74
C ARG A 258 -5.91 18.44 0.35
N TYR A 259 -7.15 18.55 -0.11
CA TYR A 259 -7.81 19.84 -0.32
C TYR A 259 -7.88 20.65 0.98
N ARG A 260 -8.27 20.01 2.08
CA ARG A 260 -8.33 20.66 3.39
C ARG A 260 -6.97 21.15 3.85
N ASN A 261 -5.91 20.35 3.68
CA ASN A 261 -4.54 20.78 3.98
C ASN A 261 -4.16 22.03 3.18
N GLY A 262 -4.51 22.07 1.89
CA GLY A 262 -4.33 23.23 1.02
C GLY A 262 -5.02 24.49 1.56
N SER A 263 -6.29 24.38 1.92
CA SER A 263 -7.08 25.48 2.49
C SER A 263 -6.48 25.96 3.83
N ILE A 264 -6.06 25.05 4.72
CA ILE A 264 -5.38 25.42 5.97
C ILE A 264 -4.08 26.19 5.70
N MET A 265 -3.28 25.76 4.71
CA MET A 265 -2.05 26.46 4.32
C MET A 265 -2.34 27.86 3.78
N ALA A 266 -3.32 28.01 2.88
CA ALA A 266 -3.70 29.31 2.34
C ALA A 266 -4.19 30.27 3.42
N HIS A 267 -5.02 29.79 4.35
CA HIS A 267 -5.49 30.59 5.48
C HIS A 267 -4.34 31.08 6.34
N HIS A 268 -3.43 30.17 6.70
CA HIS A 268 -2.23 30.51 7.46
C HIS A 268 -1.37 31.56 6.74
N ASP A 269 -1.14 31.41 5.43
CA ASP A 269 -0.35 32.37 4.67
C ASP A 269 -1.04 33.73 4.58
N GLN A 270 -2.36 33.77 4.40
CA GLN A 270 -3.12 35.03 4.40
C GLN A 270 -3.04 35.77 5.74
N GLU A 271 -3.12 35.05 6.86
CA GLU A 271 -3.00 35.62 8.19
C GLU A 271 -1.59 36.18 8.47
N ASN A 272 -0.55 35.52 7.97
CA ASN A 272 0.84 35.83 8.32
C ASN A 272 1.57 36.71 7.29
N LEU A 273 1.18 36.63 6.01
CA LEU A 273 1.86 37.29 4.88
C LEU A 273 0.97 38.34 4.18
N GLY A 274 -0.34 38.35 4.44
CA GLY A 274 -1.30 39.24 3.79
C GLY A 274 -1.85 38.67 2.47
N ASP A 275 -2.21 39.55 1.53
CA ASP A 275 -2.76 39.08 0.24
C ASP A 275 -1.67 38.39 -0.60
N ILE A 276 -2.01 37.20 -1.12
CA ILE A 276 -1.11 36.36 -1.90
C ILE A 276 -1.10 36.86 -3.35
N ASN A 277 -0.15 37.72 -3.72
CA ASN A 277 -0.09 38.28 -5.07
C ASN A 277 0.71 37.38 -6.03
N VAL A 278 0.04 36.41 -6.65
CA VAL A 278 0.58 35.52 -7.68
C VAL A 278 -0.42 35.36 -8.82
N ASP A 279 0.06 35.11 -10.04
CA ASP A 279 -0.79 34.83 -11.20
C ASP A 279 -1.50 33.49 -11.04
N TYR A 280 -0.76 32.47 -10.60
CA TYR A 280 -1.25 31.10 -10.51
C TYR A 280 -0.79 30.36 -9.26
N VAL A 281 -1.66 29.52 -8.73
CA VAL A 281 -1.34 28.47 -7.76
C VAL A 281 -1.26 27.14 -8.51
N GLY A 282 -0.15 26.43 -8.38
CA GLY A 282 0.09 25.12 -8.98
C GLY A 282 0.48 24.08 -7.94
N GLY A 283 0.32 22.81 -8.27
CA GLY A 283 0.79 21.70 -7.43
C GLY A 283 1.91 20.95 -8.10
N VAL A 284 2.87 20.47 -7.31
CA VAL A 284 3.88 19.53 -7.82
C VAL A 284 3.18 18.20 -8.16
N PRO A 285 3.19 17.74 -9.43
CA PRO A 285 2.45 16.55 -9.81
C PRO A 285 3.07 15.25 -9.28
N ASP A 286 2.29 14.29 -8.80
CA ASP A 286 0.82 14.27 -8.81
C ASP A 286 0.21 14.60 -7.43
N SER A 287 0.92 14.29 -6.34
CA SER A 287 0.44 14.35 -4.96
C SER A 287 0.26 15.77 -4.40
N GLY A 288 1.03 16.75 -4.87
CA GLY A 288 0.86 18.16 -4.50
C GLY A 288 -0.34 18.84 -5.20
N THR A 289 -0.87 18.24 -6.27
CA THR A 289 -1.99 18.80 -7.05
C THR A 289 -3.25 19.07 -6.22
N PRO A 290 -3.82 18.11 -5.46
CA PRO A 290 -5.00 18.37 -4.64
C PRO A 290 -4.75 19.38 -3.52
N HIS A 291 -3.54 19.41 -2.96
CA HIS A 291 -3.15 20.43 -1.98
C HIS A 291 -3.18 21.84 -2.60
N ALA A 292 -2.64 21.99 -3.81
CA ALA A 292 -2.69 23.25 -4.54
C ALA A 292 -4.11 23.67 -4.91
N ILE A 293 -4.99 22.74 -5.29
CA ILE A 293 -6.39 23.07 -5.57
C ILE A 293 -7.08 23.59 -4.29
N GLY A 294 -6.87 22.92 -3.16
CA GLY A 294 -7.37 23.40 -1.87
C GLY A 294 -6.86 24.81 -1.51
N TYR A 295 -5.57 25.06 -1.74
CA TYR A 295 -4.94 26.36 -1.53
C TYR A 295 -5.53 27.43 -2.45
N ALA A 296 -5.63 27.16 -3.75
CA ALA A 296 -6.19 28.06 -4.75
C ALA A 296 -7.64 28.46 -4.44
N ASN A 297 -8.47 27.48 -4.04
CA ASN A 297 -9.88 27.72 -3.67
C ASN A 297 -10.02 28.65 -2.46
N GLU A 298 -9.22 28.43 -1.42
CA GLU A 298 -9.24 29.26 -0.20
C GLU A 298 -8.67 30.66 -0.47
N SER A 299 -7.51 30.73 -1.13
CA SER A 299 -6.81 31.97 -1.46
C SER A 299 -7.49 32.79 -2.56
N LYS A 300 -8.46 32.19 -3.28
CA LYS A 300 -9.13 32.76 -4.46
C LYS A 300 -8.18 33.13 -5.60
N LYS A 301 -7.02 32.46 -5.68
CA LYS A 301 -6.07 32.61 -6.78
C LYS A 301 -6.32 31.54 -7.84
N PRO A 302 -6.14 31.84 -9.14
CA PRO A 302 -6.39 30.86 -10.19
C PRO A 302 -5.48 29.64 -10.05
N PHE A 303 -6.04 28.43 -10.17
CA PHE A 303 -5.26 27.20 -10.24
C PHE A 303 -4.74 26.98 -11.67
N ALA A 304 -3.47 26.66 -11.82
CA ALA A 304 -2.88 26.30 -13.11
C ALA A 304 -1.90 25.13 -13.01
N ARG A 305 -1.80 24.37 -14.11
CA ARG A 305 -0.82 23.27 -14.24
C ARG A 305 0.33 23.74 -15.13
N ALA A 306 1.29 24.46 -14.54
CA ALA A 306 2.41 25.02 -15.29
C ALA A 306 3.30 23.94 -15.93
N PHE A 307 3.28 22.71 -15.42
CA PHE A 307 3.90 21.57 -16.06
C PHE A 307 3.10 20.28 -15.81
N ILE A 308 3.29 19.32 -16.71
CA ILE A 308 2.59 18.04 -16.72
C ILE A 308 3.62 16.92 -16.59
N LYS A 309 3.35 15.98 -15.71
CA LYS A 309 4.15 14.76 -15.59
C LYS A 309 3.80 13.80 -16.73
N TYR A 310 4.77 13.50 -17.56
CA TYR A 310 4.66 12.56 -18.67
C TYR A 310 4.79 11.11 -18.16
N THR A 311 3.64 10.45 -18.04
CA THR A 311 3.50 9.07 -17.55
C THR A 311 3.30 7.98 -18.62
N PRO A 312 2.87 8.23 -19.89
CA PRO A 312 2.55 7.15 -20.83
C PRO A 312 3.64 6.11 -21.07
N THR A 313 4.91 6.52 -21.14
CA THR A 313 6.05 5.61 -21.40
C THR A 313 6.90 5.32 -20.17
N TRP A 314 6.67 6.03 -19.06
CA TRP A 314 7.49 5.94 -17.85
C TRP A 314 6.70 5.35 -16.69
N SER A 315 6.33 4.07 -16.86
CA SER A 315 5.68 3.30 -15.79
C SER A 315 6.53 3.32 -14.52
N ARG A 316 5.87 3.15 -13.36
CA ARG A 316 6.51 3.20 -12.05
C ARG A 316 7.62 2.15 -11.88
N SER A 317 7.54 1.03 -12.61
CA SER A 317 8.57 -0.01 -12.64
C SER A 317 9.88 0.46 -13.27
N PHE A 318 9.89 1.45 -14.17
CA PHE A 318 11.15 1.93 -14.75
C PHE A 318 11.91 2.83 -13.76
N MET A 319 12.80 2.24 -12.95
CA MET A 319 13.72 2.96 -12.09
C MET A 319 15.17 2.57 -12.38
N PRO A 320 15.99 3.48 -12.95
CA PRO A 320 17.43 3.25 -13.10
C PRO A 320 18.08 2.90 -11.76
N THR A 321 19.14 2.12 -11.78
CA THR A 321 19.93 1.77 -10.58
C THR A 321 20.80 2.93 -10.10
N ASN A 322 21.31 3.77 -11.02
CA ASN A 322 22.13 4.93 -10.69
C ASN A 322 21.29 6.19 -10.40
N GLN A 323 21.65 6.92 -9.33
CA GLN A 323 21.00 8.17 -8.94
C GLN A 323 21.09 9.25 -10.03
N THR A 324 22.19 9.32 -10.77
CA THR A 324 22.36 10.31 -11.86
C THR A 324 21.31 10.13 -12.95
N ASP A 325 21.04 8.89 -13.34
CA ASP A 325 20.04 8.58 -14.37
C ASP A 325 18.62 8.80 -13.85
N ARG A 326 18.37 8.54 -12.56
CA ARG A 326 17.08 8.86 -11.92
C ARG A 326 16.78 10.36 -12.00
N ASN A 327 17.76 11.21 -11.69
CA ASN A 327 17.57 12.66 -11.74
C ASN A 327 17.32 13.12 -13.18
N LYS A 328 18.07 12.61 -14.16
CA LYS A 328 17.84 12.91 -15.59
C LYS A 328 16.43 12.53 -16.03
N ILE A 329 15.99 11.32 -15.69
CA ILE A 329 14.65 10.84 -16.05
C ILE A 329 13.56 11.63 -15.33
N ALA A 330 13.77 12.03 -14.06
CA ALA A 330 12.83 12.90 -13.36
C ALA A 330 12.61 14.22 -14.11
N LYS A 331 13.69 14.86 -14.59
CA LYS A 331 13.61 16.05 -15.46
C LYS A 331 12.88 15.76 -16.78
N MET A 332 13.21 14.66 -17.46
CA MET A 332 12.54 14.27 -18.72
C MET A 332 11.03 14.02 -18.57
N LYS A 333 10.55 13.69 -17.35
CA LYS A 333 9.12 13.50 -17.10
C LYS A 333 8.36 14.82 -16.94
N GLN A 334 9.01 15.94 -16.67
CA GLN A 334 8.33 17.22 -16.49
C GLN A 334 8.24 17.94 -17.84
N ILE A 335 7.02 18.13 -18.35
CA ILE A 335 6.77 18.81 -19.62
C ILE A 335 6.15 20.18 -19.33
N PRO A 336 6.83 21.29 -19.67
CA PRO A 336 6.35 22.63 -19.36
C PRO A 336 5.16 23.03 -20.24
N VAL A 337 4.31 23.89 -19.70
CA VAL A 337 3.29 24.64 -20.44
C VAL A 337 3.74 26.10 -20.44
N TYR A 338 4.52 26.49 -21.44
CA TYR A 338 5.20 27.80 -21.51
C TYR A 338 4.28 28.99 -21.23
N ASP A 339 3.07 29.01 -21.80
CA ASP A 339 2.10 30.10 -21.62
C ASP A 339 1.61 30.28 -20.17
N LEU A 340 1.79 29.26 -19.32
CA LEU A 340 1.45 29.29 -17.89
C LEU A 340 2.67 29.56 -17.00
N ILE A 341 3.86 29.74 -17.58
CA ILE A 341 5.12 30.00 -16.88
C ILE A 341 5.66 31.39 -17.23
N SER A 342 5.77 31.70 -18.53
CA SER A 342 6.49 32.87 -19.02
C SER A 342 5.93 34.18 -18.48
N ASP A 343 6.80 34.96 -17.83
CA ASP A 343 6.48 36.27 -17.22
C ASP A 343 5.35 36.16 -16.16
N LYS A 344 5.31 35.05 -15.40
CA LYS A 344 4.31 34.79 -14.35
C LYS A 344 4.92 34.60 -12.97
N ASP A 345 4.24 35.13 -11.96
CA ASP A 345 4.49 34.82 -10.56
C ASP A 345 3.70 33.58 -10.16
N LEU A 346 4.39 32.50 -9.78
CA LEU A 346 3.80 31.19 -9.48
C LEU A 346 3.96 30.84 -7.99
N LEU A 347 2.90 30.35 -7.36
CA LEU A 347 2.95 29.68 -6.07
C LEU A 347 2.77 28.18 -6.25
N PHE A 348 3.73 27.39 -5.78
CA PHE A 348 3.64 25.93 -5.82
C PHE A 348 3.40 25.32 -4.46
N VAL A 349 2.46 24.36 -4.41
CA VAL A 349 2.18 23.53 -3.24
C VAL A 349 2.66 22.11 -3.50
N ASP A 350 3.42 21.57 -2.54
CA ASP A 350 3.90 20.19 -2.55
C ASP A 350 3.37 19.45 -1.31
N ASP A 351 3.32 18.13 -1.36
CA ASP A 351 2.84 17.32 -0.24
C ASP A 351 3.85 17.22 0.91
N SER A 352 5.15 17.27 0.60
CA SER A 352 6.21 17.12 1.58
C SER A 352 7.58 17.57 1.08
N ILE A 353 8.47 17.94 2.01
CA ILE A 353 9.89 18.20 1.73
C ILE A 353 10.72 17.24 2.58
N VAL A 354 11.36 16.25 1.94
CA VAL A 354 12.22 15.28 2.64
C VAL A 354 13.70 15.68 2.61
N ARG A 355 14.24 15.90 1.41
CA ARG A 355 15.66 16.30 1.20
C ARG A 355 15.82 17.63 0.47
N GLY A 356 14.73 18.19 -0.07
CA GLY A 356 14.74 19.46 -0.83
C GLY A 356 15.34 19.41 -2.24
N THR A 357 16.05 18.35 -2.63
CA THR A 357 16.71 18.26 -3.95
C THR A 357 15.72 18.40 -5.11
N GLN A 358 14.60 17.68 -5.05
CA GLN A 358 13.59 17.69 -6.12
C GLN A 358 12.82 19.02 -6.16
N LEU A 359 12.59 19.65 -5.01
CA LEU A 359 12.00 20.98 -4.94
C LEU A 359 12.92 21.99 -5.65
N ARG A 360 14.22 21.98 -5.33
CA ARG A 360 15.20 22.85 -5.99
C ARG A 360 15.23 22.63 -7.50
N GLU A 361 15.29 21.37 -7.95
CA GLU A 361 15.29 21.04 -9.38
C GLU A 361 14.01 21.48 -10.10
N THR A 362 12.85 21.43 -9.43
CA THR A 362 11.56 21.89 -9.99
C THR A 362 11.55 23.41 -10.11
N VAL A 363 12.07 24.13 -9.12
CA VAL A 363 12.19 25.60 -9.18
C VAL A 363 13.15 26.03 -10.29
N GLU A 364 14.33 25.40 -10.40
CA GLU A 364 15.29 25.63 -11.50
C GLU A 364 14.62 25.39 -12.86
N PHE A 365 13.90 24.27 -13.01
CA PHE A 365 13.18 23.94 -14.24
C PHE A 365 12.14 25.01 -14.62
N LEU A 366 11.40 25.56 -13.66
CA LEU A 366 10.41 26.60 -13.94
C LEU A 366 11.08 27.88 -14.44
N TYR A 367 12.11 28.38 -13.73
CA TYR A 367 12.88 29.57 -14.15
C TYR A 367 13.61 29.38 -15.48
N GLU A 368 14.02 28.17 -15.83
CA GLU A 368 14.63 27.86 -17.13
C GLU A 368 13.61 27.91 -18.30
N ASN A 369 12.30 27.86 -18.02
CA ASN A 369 11.24 27.76 -19.01
C ASN A 369 10.29 28.97 -19.06
N GLY A 370 10.62 30.07 -18.38
CA GLY A 370 9.85 31.32 -18.38
C GLY A 370 9.92 32.03 -17.05
#